data_AF-A0A2J8LBM3-F1
#
_entry.id   AF-A0A2J8LBM3-F1
#
_cell.length_a   1.000
_cell.length_b   1.000
_cell.length_c   1.000
_cell.angle_alpha   90.00
_cell.angle_beta   90.00
_cell.angle_gamma   90.00
#
_symmetry.space_group_name_H-M   'P 1'
#
loop_
_entity.id
_entity.type
_entity.pdbx_description
1 polymer ?
#
loop_
_entity_poly.entity_id
_entity_poly.type
_entity_poly.pdbx_seq_one_letter_code
_entity_poly.pdbx_strand_id
1 'polypeptide(L)'
;KEKNTKIVQDYLEKFYQLPSNQYQSTRKNGTNVIVEKLKEMQRFFGLNVTGKPNEETLDMMKKPRCGVPDSGGFMLTPGNPKWEHTNLTYRIRNYTPQLSEAEVERAIKDAFELWSVASPLIFTRISQGEADINIAFYQRDHGDNSPFDGPNGILAHAFQPGQGIGGDAHFDAEETWTDTSANYNLFLVAAHEFGHSLGLAHSSDPGALMYPNYAFRETSNYSLPQDDIDGIQAIYGLSSNPIQPTGPSTPKPCDPSLTFDAITTLRGEILFFKDRYFWRRHPQLQRVEMNFISLFWPSLPTGIQAAYEDFDRDLIFLFKDMITKDNSWNQVIPKAYQVPFQE
;
A
#
# COMPACT_ATOMS: atom_id res chain seq x y z
N LYS A 1 2.10 28.72 4.04
CA LYS A 1 2.20 28.46 5.50
C LYS A 1 0.87 27.96 6.06
N GLU A 2 -0.23 28.71 5.90
CA GLU A 2 -1.56 28.34 6.41
C GLU A 2 -2.14 27.06 5.78
N LYS A 3 -1.98 26.88 4.45
CA LYS A 3 -2.37 25.64 3.74
C LYS A 3 -1.68 24.38 4.31
N ASN A 4 -0.38 24.45 4.59
CA ASN A 4 0.39 23.32 5.12
C ASN A 4 -0.03 22.98 6.56
N THR A 5 -0.36 24.00 7.37
CA THR A 5 -0.86 23.79 8.73
C THR A 5 -2.20 23.06 8.72
N LYS A 6 -3.10 23.40 7.78
CA LYS A 6 -4.38 22.71 7.64
C LYS A 6 -4.22 21.24 7.24
N ILE A 7 -3.38 20.94 6.24
CA ILE A 7 -3.10 19.56 5.83
C ILE A 7 -2.62 18.71 7.00
N VAL A 8 -1.66 19.22 7.77
CA VAL A 8 -1.10 18.50 8.93
C VAL A 8 -2.16 18.25 9.99
N GLN A 9 -2.97 19.27 10.29
CA GLN A 9 -4.02 19.14 11.30
C GLN A 9 -5.07 18.12 10.86
N ASP A 10 -5.64 18.27 9.67
CA ASP A 10 -6.68 17.39 9.15
C ASP A 10 -6.18 15.93 9.08
N TYR A 11 -4.93 15.71 8.65
CA TYR A 11 -4.31 14.39 8.57
C TYR A 11 -4.12 13.76 9.97
N LEU A 12 -3.62 14.52 10.94
CA LEU A 12 -3.40 13.99 12.29
C LEU A 12 -4.71 13.78 13.06
N GLU A 13 -5.74 14.61 12.81
CA GLU A 13 -7.09 14.40 13.36
C GLU A 13 -7.66 13.07 12.84
N LYS A 14 -7.51 12.80 11.54
CA LYS A 14 -8.09 11.62 10.90
C LYS A 14 -7.34 10.33 11.21
N PHE A 15 -6.00 10.32 11.08
CA PHE A 15 -5.23 9.07 11.13
C PHE A 15 -4.44 8.87 12.43
N TYR A 16 -4.30 9.91 13.25
CA TYR A 16 -3.48 9.89 14.47
C TYR A 16 -4.24 10.30 15.74
N GLN A 17 -5.57 10.38 15.68
CA GLN A 17 -6.45 10.68 16.81
C GLN A 17 -6.08 11.99 17.52
N LEU A 18 -5.63 12.99 16.74
CA LEU A 18 -5.48 14.34 17.26
C LEU A 18 -6.89 14.85 17.65
N PRO A 19 -7.13 15.28 18.90
CA PRO A 19 -8.44 15.77 19.31
C PRO A 19 -8.84 17.00 18.47
N SER A 20 -10.05 16.97 17.90
CA SER A 20 -10.53 18.12 17.12
C SER A 20 -10.73 19.34 18.02
N ASN A 21 -10.41 20.52 17.48
CA ASN A 21 -10.48 21.80 18.20
C ASN A 21 -11.88 22.17 18.75
N GLN A 22 -12.93 21.38 18.49
CA GLN A 22 -14.26 21.59 19.09
C GLN A 22 -14.28 21.28 20.60
N TYR A 23 -13.30 20.55 21.12
CA TYR A 23 -13.16 20.25 22.55
C TYR A 23 -11.76 20.62 23.06
N GLN A 24 -11.47 21.92 23.30
CA GLN A 24 -10.88 22.40 24.56
C GLN A 24 -10.43 23.87 24.53
N SER A 25 -10.97 24.60 25.50
CA SER A 25 -10.42 25.80 26.11
C SER A 25 -9.03 25.51 26.74
N THR A 26 -7.94 25.49 25.97
CA THR A 26 -6.56 25.75 26.48
C THR A 26 -5.54 25.89 25.34
N ARG A 27 -5.40 27.11 24.78
CA ARG A 27 -4.45 27.46 23.71
C ARG A 27 -2.95 27.26 24.04
N LYS A 28 -2.57 26.82 25.26
CA LYS A 28 -1.16 26.65 25.66
C LYS A 28 -0.59 25.22 25.49
N ASN A 29 -1.44 24.18 25.35
CA ASN A 29 -0.97 22.79 25.23
C ASN A 29 -1.13 22.18 23.81
N GLY A 30 -1.95 22.76 22.93
CA GLY A 30 -2.27 22.18 21.61
C GLY A 30 -1.08 22.05 20.65
N THR A 31 -0.15 23.01 20.67
CA THR A 31 1.05 22.96 19.82
C THR A 31 1.97 21.79 20.20
N ASN A 32 2.02 21.40 21.48
CA ASN A 32 2.85 20.29 21.93
C ASN A 32 2.26 18.94 21.48
N VAL A 33 0.92 18.80 21.51
CA VAL A 33 0.24 17.57 21.08
C VAL A 33 0.40 17.35 19.56
N ILE A 34 0.26 18.39 18.75
CA ILE A 34 0.48 18.30 17.29
C ILE A 34 1.91 17.84 16.99
N VAL A 35 2.91 18.40 17.68
CA VAL A 35 4.31 18.04 17.48
C VAL A 35 4.55 16.56 17.81
N GLU A 36 3.98 16.04 18.89
CA GLU A 36 4.14 14.64 19.25
C GLU A 36 3.41 13.69 18.29
N LYS A 37 2.18 14.03 17.86
CA LYS A 37 1.46 13.27 16.84
C LYS A 37 2.16 13.30 15.48
N LEU A 38 2.80 14.42 15.13
CA LEU A 38 3.60 14.50 13.91
C LEU A 38 4.86 13.64 14.01
N LYS A 39 5.51 13.57 15.18
CA LYS A 39 6.64 12.65 15.41
C LYS A 39 6.21 11.18 15.36
N GLU A 40 5.01 10.86 15.87
CA GLU A 40 4.42 9.51 15.77
C GLU A 40 4.25 9.12 14.29
N MET A 41 3.61 9.98 13.49
CA MET A 41 3.47 9.79 12.05
C MET A 41 4.83 9.65 11.34
N GLN A 42 5.78 10.54 11.63
CA GLN A 42 7.12 10.46 11.04
C GLN A 42 7.84 9.15 11.38
N ARG A 43 7.67 8.61 12.59
CA ARG A 43 8.22 7.29 12.96
C ARG A 43 7.55 6.16 12.19
N PHE A 44 6.23 6.18 12.10
CA PHE A 44 5.45 5.15 11.39
C PHE A 44 5.90 5.03 9.92
N PHE A 45 6.04 6.17 9.24
CA PHE A 45 6.45 6.24 7.84
C PHE A 45 7.98 6.19 7.63
N GLY A 46 8.78 5.96 8.68
CA GLY A 46 10.25 5.89 8.57
C GLY A 46 10.95 7.21 8.22
N LEU A 47 10.27 8.35 8.34
CA LEU A 47 10.78 9.68 8.02
C LEU A 47 11.75 10.21 9.08
N ASN A 48 12.35 11.37 8.81
CA ASN A 48 13.12 12.10 9.83
C ASN A 48 12.19 12.65 10.92
N VAL A 49 12.35 12.14 12.14
CA VAL A 49 11.53 12.51 13.31
C VAL A 49 11.93 13.88 13.82
N THR A 50 11.34 14.92 13.22
CA THR A 50 11.65 16.33 13.48
C THR A 50 10.53 17.02 14.27
N GLY A 51 9.31 16.47 14.24
CA GLY A 51 8.11 17.14 14.74
C GLY A 51 7.76 18.41 13.95
N LYS A 52 8.29 18.56 12.73
CA LYS A 52 8.03 19.68 11.84
C LYS A 52 7.47 19.17 10.51
N PRO A 53 6.55 19.90 9.87
CA PRO A 53 6.02 19.53 8.56
C PRO A 53 6.98 19.95 7.45
N ASN A 54 8.11 19.26 7.36
CA ASN A 54 9.03 19.39 6.23
C ASN A 54 8.40 18.87 4.93
N GLU A 55 9.05 19.13 3.81
CA GLU A 55 8.57 18.76 2.48
C GLU A 55 8.24 17.26 2.37
N GLU A 56 9.18 16.39 2.77
CA GLU A 56 9.02 14.94 2.83
C GLU A 56 7.78 14.50 3.63
N THR A 57 7.52 15.12 4.80
CA THR A 57 6.33 14.83 5.61
C THR A 57 5.05 15.24 4.88
N LEU A 58 5.05 16.41 4.25
CA LEU A 58 3.88 16.92 3.53
C LEU A 58 3.59 16.10 2.28
N ASP A 59 4.62 15.60 1.59
CA ASP A 59 4.44 14.76 0.41
C ASP A 59 3.95 13.37 0.79
N MET A 60 4.43 12.81 1.90
CA MET A 60 3.86 11.58 2.46
C MET A 60 2.38 11.73 2.83
N MET A 61 1.98 12.86 3.41
CA MET A 61 0.58 13.14 3.79
C MET A 61 -0.38 13.33 2.61
N LYS A 62 0.13 13.72 1.43
CA LYS A 62 -0.68 13.94 0.22
C LYS A 62 -0.89 12.68 -0.61
N LYS A 63 -0.10 11.63 -0.34
CA LYS A 63 -0.22 10.37 -1.09
C LYS A 63 -1.59 9.74 -0.81
N PRO A 64 -2.25 9.19 -1.85
CA PRO A 64 -3.49 8.46 -1.68
C PRO A 64 -3.27 7.25 -0.76
N ARG A 65 -4.26 6.94 0.09
CA ARG A 65 -4.12 5.96 1.18
C ARG A 65 -5.45 5.33 1.60
N CYS A 66 -5.36 4.30 2.44
CA CYS A 66 -6.50 3.77 3.19
C CYS A 66 -7.02 4.79 4.23
N GLY A 67 -8.34 4.80 4.44
CA GLY A 67 -9.06 5.66 5.36
C GLY A 67 -8.95 5.25 6.83
N VAL A 68 -8.43 4.07 7.13
CA VAL A 68 -8.26 3.55 8.49
C VAL A 68 -7.13 4.31 9.22
N PRO A 69 -7.28 4.64 10.53
CA PRO A 69 -6.22 5.29 11.30
C PRO A 69 -4.96 4.42 11.49
N ASP A 70 -3.78 5.04 11.48
CA ASP A 70 -2.49 4.36 11.70
C ASP A 70 -2.17 4.16 13.20
N SER A 71 -2.87 4.89 14.08
CA SER A 71 -2.64 4.83 15.51
C SER A 71 -3.93 4.92 16.33
N GLY A 72 -3.88 4.29 17.51
CA GLY A 72 -4.87 4.35 18.59
C GLY A 72 -6.02 3.35 18.52
N GLY A 73 -7.07 3.57 19.33
CA GLY A 73 -8.08 2.56 19.73
C GLY A 73 -8.96 1.92 18.65
N PHE A 74 -8.86 2.32 17.38
CA PHE A 74 -9.45 1.57 16.25
C PHE A 74 -8.59 0.36 15.83
N MET A 75 -7.30 0.36 16.17
CA MET A 75 -6.41 -0.81 15.99
C MET A 75 -6.62 -1.88 17.08
N LEU A 76 -7.41 -1.57 18.10
CA LEU A 76 -7.68 -2.42 19.24
C LEU A 76 -9.11 -2.14 19.71
N THR A 77 -10.10 -2.75 19.07
CA THR A 77 -11.15 -3.31 19.93
C THR A 77 -10.40 -4.19 20.95
N PRO A 78 -10.66 -4.05 22.26
CA PRO A 78 -9.97 -4.88 23.25
C PRO A 78 -10.08 -6.35 22.85
N GLY A 79 -8.97 -6.99 22.47
CA GLY A 79 -8.92 -8.44 22.22
C GLY A 79 -8.35 -8.94 20.89
N ASN A 80 -7.81 -8.10 19.99
CA ASN A 80 -7.40 -8.52 18.63
C ASN A 80 -8.58 -9.15 17.86
N PRO A 81 -9.51 -8.33 17.33
CA PRO A 81 -10.73 -8.83 16.73
C PRO A 81 -10.39 -9.81 15.61
N LYS A 82 -10.89 -11.03 15.78
CA LYS A 82 -10.69 -12.17 14.91
C LYS A 82 -12.05 -12.81 14.68
N TRP A 83 -12.28 -13.32 13.48
CA TRP A 83 -13.46 -14.14 13.24
C TRP A 83 -13.38 -15.47 14.01
N GLU A 84 -14.48 -15.82 14.70
CA GLU A 84 -14.60 -17.08 15.45
C GLU A 84 -14.68 -18.32 14.54
N HIS A 85 -14.91 -18.11 13.25
CA HIS A 85 -15.00 -19.12 12.20
C HIS A 85 -14.08 -18.79 11.04
N THR A 86 -13.68 -19.81 10.28
CA THR A 86 -12.76 -19.66 9.14
C THR A 86 -13.46 -19.67 7.78
N ASN A 87 -14.72 -20.10 7.70
CA ASN A 87 -15.51 -20.05 6.47
C ASN A 87 -16.34 -18.76 6.44
N LEU A 88 -15.74 -17.70 5.91
CA LEU A 88 -16.32 -16.37 5.84
C LEU A 88 -17.15 -16.21 4.57
N THR A 89 -18.26 -15.51 4.70
CA THR A 89 -19.12 -15.14 3.59
C THR A 89 -18.91 -13.68 3.22
N TYR A 90 -18.94 -13.38 1.92
CA TYR A 90 -18.89 -12.00 1.45
C TYR A 90 -19.97 -11.71 0.43
N ARG A 91 -20.36 -10.43 0.36
CA ARG A 91 -21.38 -9.96 -0.58
C ARG A 91 -21.02 -8.60 -1.16
N ILE A 92 -21.03 -8.52 -2.49
CA ILE A 92 -20.93 -7.26 -3.23
C ILE A 92 -22.34 -6.65 -3.27
N ARG A 93 -22.52 -5.48 -2.64
CA ARG A 93 -23.81 -4.79 -2.49
C ARG A 93 -24.14 -3.91 -3.70
N ASN A 94 -23.13 -3.29 -4.30
CA ASN A 94 -23.21 -2.51 -5.53
C ASN A 94 -21.86 -2.54 -6.26
N TYR A 95 -21.81 -1.96 -7.46
CA TYR A 95 -20.64 -1.98 -8.34
C TYR A 95 -20.25 -0.55 -8.76
N THR A 96 -18.96 -0.31 -8.97
CA THR A 96 -18.47 0.89 -9.65
C THR A 96 -18.85 0.86 -11.14
N PRO A 97 -19.26 1.99 -11.75
CA PRO A 97 -19.55 2.06 -13.18
C PRO A 97 -18.30 2.07 -14.07
N GLN A 98 -17.10 2.16 -13.49
CA GLN A 98 -15.83 2.27 -14.24
C GLN A 98 -15.28 0.92 -14.70
N LEU A 99 -15.74 -0.16 -14.08
CA LEU A 99 -15.37 -1.54 -14.40
C LEU A 99 -16.66 -2.33 -14.65
N SER A 100 -16.59 -3.36 -15.50
CA SER A 100 -17.68 -4.31 -15.62
C SER A 100 -17.88 -5.08 -14.31
N GLU A 101 -19.10 -5.57 -14.05
CA GLU A 101 -19.37 -6.39 -12.87
C GLU A 101 -18.43 -7.61 -12.79
N ALA A 102 -18.10 -8.21 -13.94
CA ALA A 102 -17.17 -9.34 -14.01
C ALA A 102 -15.73 -8.97 -13.60
N GLU A 103 -15.26 -7.77 -13.96
CA GLU A 103 -13.93 -7.28 -13.54
C GLU A 103 -13.89 -7.01 -12.05
N VAL A 104 -14.95 -6.41 -11.48
CA VAL A 104 -15.08 -6.21 -10.04
C VAL A 104 -15.13 -7.55 -9.31
N GLU A 105 -15.97 -8.48 -9.74
CA GLU A 105 -16.09 -9.80 -9.13
C GLU A 105 -14.77 -10.57 -9.13
N ARG A 106 -14.04 -10.50 -10.24
CA ARG A 106 -12.71 -11.10 -10.36
C ARG A 106 -11.73 -10.45 -9.39
N ALA A 107 -11.63 -9.11 -9.37
CA ALA A 107 -10.72 -8.39 -8.48
C ALA A 107 -10.98 -8.72 -7.00
N ILE A 108 -12.25 -8.74 -6.59
CA ILE A 108 -12.66 -9.06 -5.21
C ILE A 108 -12.37 -10.52 -4.87
N LYS A 109 -12.67 -11.46 -5.77
CA LYS A 109 -12.38 -12.88 -5.57
C LYS A 109 -10.87 -13.10 -5.42
N ASP A 110 -10.07 -12.55 -6.34
CA ASP A 110 -8.62 -12.73 -6.34
C ASP A 110 -7.98 -12.09 -5.09
N ALA A 111 -8.53 -10.96 -4.61
CA ALA A 111 -8.10 -10.32 -3.36
C ALA A 111 -8.33 -11.21 -2.13
N PHE A 112 -9.47 -11.91 -2.03
CA PHE A 112 -9.69 -12.90 -0.96
C PHE A 112 -8.80 -14.14 -1.11
N GLU A 113 -8.52 -14.57 -2.34
CA GLU A 113 -7.64 -15.71 -2.60
C GLU A 113 -6.22 -15.50 -2.08
N LEU A 114 -5.70 -14.26 -2.12
CA LEU A 114 -4.40 -13.95 -1.51
C LEU A 114 -4.34 -14.36 -0.04
N TRP A 115 -5.38 -14.03 0.73
CA TRP A 115 -5.45 -14.31 2.16
C TRP A 115 -5.71 -15.79 2.45
N SER A 116 -6.50 -16.48 1.63
CA SER A 116 -6.77 -17.92 1.81
C SER A 116 -5.55 -18.80 1.49
N VAL A 117 -4.64 -18.35 0.61
CA VAL A 117 -3.39 -19.08 0.33
C VAL A 117 -2.50 -19.16 1.56
N ALA A 118 -2.48 -18.10 2.38
CA ALA A 118 -1.61 -17.97 3.55
C ALA A 118 -2.26 -18.40 4.88
N SER A 119 -3.55 -18.73 4.90
CA SER A 119 -4.31 -19.00 6.13
C SER A 119 -5.30 -20.17 5.95
N PRO A 120 -5.97 -20.67 7.01
CA PRO A 120 -7.05 -21.66 6.87
C PRO A 120 -8.40 -21.04 6.46
N LEU A 121 -8.44 -19.75 6.12
CA LEU A 121 -9.66 -19.04 5.77
C LEU A 121 -10.20 -19.50 4.42
N ILE A 122 -11.53 -19.58 4.33
CA ILE A 122 -12.28 -19.91 3.11
C ILE A 122 -13.29 -18.79 2.92
N PHE A 123 -13.40 -18.29 1.68
CA PHE A 123 -14.30 -17.20 1.34
C PHE A 123 -15.38 -17.68 0.38
N THR A 124 -16.64 -17.51 0.75
CA THR A 124 -17.79 -17.90 -0.07
C THR A 124 -18.62 -16.67 -0.42
N ARG A 125 -18.75 -16.37 -1.71
CA ARG A 125 -19.67 -15.32 -2.16
C ARG A 125 -21.11 -15.75 -1.97
N ILE A 126 -21.93 -14.87 -1.38
CA ILE A 126 -23.39 -15.04 -1.32
C ILE A 126 -24.10 -13.92 -2.08
N SER A 127 -25.26 -14.23 -2.66
CA SER A 127 -26.07 -13.28 -3.44
C SER A 127 -27.20 -12.65 -2.63
N GLN A 128 -27.63 -13.29 -1.54
CA GLN A 128 -28.75 -12.88 -0.69
C GLN A 128 -28.43 -13.15 0.78
N GLY A 129 -29.13 -12.44 1.67
CA GLY A 129 -28.89 -12.49 3.11
C GLY A 129 -27.78 -11.54 3.56
N GLU A 130 -27.46 -11.64 4.85
CA GLU A 130 -26.35 -10.94 5.49
C GLU A 130 -25.08 -11.78 5.39
N ALA A 131 -23.99 -11.14 4.98
CA ALA A 131 -22.66 -11.74 4.88
C ALA A 131 -21.80 -11.29 6.07
N ASP A 132 -20.71 -12.00 6.34
CA ASP A 132 -19.69 -11.55 7.30
C ASP A 132 -18.99 -10.27 6.81
N ILE A 133 -18.82 -10.13 5.49
CA ILE A 133 -18.15 -8.99 4.85
C ILE A 133 -19.02 -8.43 3.72
N ASN A 134 -19.61 -7.25 3.89
CA ASN A 134 -20.25 -6.52 2.82
C ASN A 134 -19.27 -5.59 2.11
N ILE A 135 -19.36 -5.53 0.79
CA ILE A 135 -18.47 -4.76 -0.07
C ILE A 135 -19.33 -3.78 -0.85
N ALA A 136 -19.04 -2.50 -0.72
CA ALA A 136 -19.84 -1.46 -1.36
C ALA A 136 -19.00 -0.24 -1.78
N PHE A 137 -19.48 0.44 -2.81
CA PHE A 137 -18.94 1.70 -3.33
C PHE A 137 -19.86 2.84 -2.89
N TYR A 138 -19.31 3.83 -2.19
CA TYR A 138 -20.05 4.95 -1.63
C TYR A 138 -19.41 6.29 -1.98
N GLN A 139 -20.17 7.38 -1.89
CA GLN A 139 -19.66 8.74 -2.07
C GLN A 139 -19.77 9.48 -0.74
N ARG A 140 -18.70 10.18 -0.35
CA ARG A 140 -18.67 11.09 0.80
C ARG A 140 -19.25 10.49 2.07
N ASP A 141 -20.22 11.14 2.70
CA ASP A 141 -20.92 10.61 3.87
C ASP A 141 -21.87 9.48 3.46
N HIS A 142 -21.64 8.31 4.06
CA HIS A 142 -22.38 7.09 3.77
C HIS A 142 -22.86 6.35 5.03
N GLY A 143 -23.00 7.11 6.14
CA GLY A 143 -23.75 6.66 7.32
C GLY A 143 -22.96 5.83 8.34
N ASP A 144 -21.64 5.71 8.19
CA ASP A 144 -20.75 4.99 9.11
C ASP A 144 -19.84 5.91 9.96
N ASN A 145 -19.98 7.23 9.82
CA ASN A 145 -19.15 8.29 10.41
C ASN A 145 -17.70 8.38 9.88
N SER A 146 -17.40 7.71 8.78
CA SER A 146 -16.09 7.78 8.09
C SER A 146 -16.28 8.31 6.67
N PRO A 147 -16.65 9.59 6.48
CA PRO A 147 -16.92 10.11 5.15
C PRO A 147 -15.65 10.13 4.27
N PHE A 148 -15.84 9.75 3.00
CA PHE A 148 -14.85 9.93 1.94
C PHE A 148 -14.68 11.40 1.56
N ASP A 149 -13.54 11.73 0.94
CA ASP A 149 -13.12 13.09 0.62
C ASP A 149 -13.22 13.46 -0.87
N GLY A 150 -13.71 12.54 -1.71
CA GLY A 150 -13.84 12.73 -3.15
C GLY A 150 -12.58 12.24 -3.88
N PRO A 151 -12.29 12.72 -5.10
CA PRO A 151 -11.21 12.16 -5.90
C PRO A 151 -9.82 12.36 -5.28
N ASN A 152 -9.05 11.28 -5.20
CA ASN A 152 -7.78 11.13 -4.50
C ASN A 152 -7.90 11.31 -2.98
N GLY A 153 -6.86 10.92 -2.25
CA GLY A 153 -6.85 11.01 -0.79
C GLY A 153 -7.23 9.67 -0.20
N ILE A 154 -8.47 9.50 0.27
CA ILE A 154 -8.92 8.23 0.84
C ILE A 154 -9.57 7.36 -0.23
N LEU A 155 -8.94 6.22 -0.51
CA LEU A 155 -9.40 5.32 -1.55
C LEU A 155 -10.54 4.40 -1.07
N ALA A 156 -10.42 3.93 0.16
CA ALA A 156 -11.30 2.95 0.76
C ALA A 156 -11.06 2.89 2.28
N HIS A 157 -11.94 2.21 3.00
CA HIS A 157 -11.71 1.77 4.37
C HIS A 157 -12.48 0.49 4.66
N ALA A 158 -12.02 -0.28 5.64
CA ALA A 158 -12.74 -1.43 6.15
C ALA A 158 -12.77 -1.47 7.67
N PHE A 159 -13.79 -2.15 8.19
CA PHE A 159 -13.97 -2.36 9.61
C PHE A 159 -13.35 -3.69 10.04
N GLN A 160 -12.78 -3.69 11.24
CA GLN A 160 -12.26 -4.89 11.88
C GLN A 160 -13.36 -5.96 12.08
N PRO A 161 -13.02 -7.25 12.26
CA PRO A 161 -13.99 -8.33 12.48
C PRO A 161 -14.98 -8.01 13.61
N GLY A 162 -16.27 -8.26 13.37
CA GLY A 162 -17.30 -7.96 14.37
C GLY A 162 -18.72 -8.12 13.87
N GLN A 163 -19.69 -7.77 14.72
CA GLN A 163 -21.11 -7.78 14.37
C GLN A 163 -21.51 -6.49 13.63
N GLY A 164 -22.62 -6.55 12.87
CA GLY A 164 -23.16 -5.39 12.17
C GLY A 164 -22.27 -5.01 10.99
N ILE A 165 -21.66 -3.83 11.04
CA ILE A 165 -20.73 -3.35 10.00
C ILE A 165 -19.31 -3.91 10.16
N GLY A 166 -19.04 -4.69 11.21
CA GLY A 166 -17.73 -5.31 11.41
C GLY A 166 -17.39 -6.25 10.26
N GLY A 167 -16.22 -6.08 9.65
CA GLY A 167 -15.82 -6.78 8.43
C GLY A 167 -16.11 -6.02 7.14
N ASP A 168 -17.08 -5.11 7.11
CA ASP A 168 -17.48 -4.43 5.88
C ASP A 168 -16.35 -3.58 5.29
N ALA A 169 -16.27 -3.55 3.97
CA ALA A 169 -15.28 -2.81 3.19
C ALA A 169 -15.98 -1.82 2.25
N HIS A 170 -15.64 -0.55 2.40
CA HIS A 170 -16.20 0.56 1.64
C HIS A 170 -15.14 1.15 0.73
N PHE A 171 -15.51 1.39 -0.53
CA PHE A 171 -14.64 1.96 -1.55
C PHE A 171 -15.19 3.32 -1.98
N ASP A 172 -14.34 4.33 -2.16
CA ASP A 172 -14.81 5.63 -2.64
C ASP A 172 -15.20 5.54 -4.12
N ALA A 173 -16.48 5.76 -4.41
CA ALA A 173 -17.04 5.75 -5.75
C ALA A 173 -16.64 6.98 -6.58
N GLU A 174 -16.09 8.04 -5.96
CA GLU A 174 -15.53 9.20 -6.67
C GLU A 174 -14.10 8.94 -7.20
N GLU A 175 -13.46 7.83 -6.82
CA GLU A 175 -12.16 7.42 -7.36
C GLU A 175 -12.26 6.75 -8.71
N THR A 176 -11.19 6.79 -9.51
CA THR A 176 -11.12 6.09 -10.80
C THR A 176 -10.53 4.69 -10.63
N TRP A 177 -11.42 3.71 -10.44
CA TRP A 177 -11.07 2.30 -10.30
C TRP A 177 -10.67 1.67 -11.64
N THR A 178 -9.56 0.93 -11.65
CA THR A 178 -9.08 0.21 -12.83
C THR A 178 -8.61 -1.20 -12.47
N ASP A 179 -8.37 -2.03 -13.48
CA ASP A 179 -7.68 -3.32 -13.37
C ASP A 179 -6.22 -3.27 -13.88
N THR A 180 -5.71 -2.06 -14.15
CA THR A 180 -4.37 -1.82 -14.70
C THR A 180 -3.51 -1.03 -13.71
N SER A 181 -2.37 -0.50 -14.19
CA SER A 181 -1.52 0.44 -13.44
C SER A 181 -2.01 1.88 -13.45
N ALA A 182 -3.09 2.19 -14.18
CA ALA A 182 -3.66 3.53 -14.23
C ALA A 182 -4.49 3.82 -12.98
N ASN A 183 -4.28 4.99 -12.35
CA ASN A 183 -4.99 5.42 -11.15
C ASN A 183 -4.94 4.36 -10.03
N TYR A 184 -6.10 3.81 -9.63
CA TYR A 184 -6.22 2.91 -8.49
C TYR A 184 -6.70 1.52 -8.93
N ASN A 185 -5.79 0.56 -8.81
CA ASN A 185 -6.08 -0.84 -9.09
C ASN A 185 -7.00 -1.43 -8.00
N LEU A 186 -8.23 -1.82 -8.38
CA LEU A 186 -9.24 -2.30 -7.43
C LEU A 186 -8.79 -3.56 -6.68
N PHE A 187 -8.08 -4.48 -7.33
CA PHE A 187 -7.58 -5.69 -6.68
C PHE A 187 -6.61 -5.37 -5.54
N LEU A 188 -5.66 -4.45 -5.75
CA LEU A 188 -4.68 -4.08 -4.73
C LEU A 188 -5.35 -3.40 -3.53
N VAL A 189 -6.26 -2.45 -3.78
CA VAL A 189 -6.96 -1.75 -2.69
C VAL A 189 -7.88 -2.72 -1.95
N ALA A 190 -8.65 -3.56 -2.66
CA ALA A 190 -9.51 -4.55 -2.03
C ALA A 190 -8.72 -5.56 -1.18
N ALA A 191 -7.57 -6.02 -1.68
CA ALA A 191 -6.72 -6.94 -0.93
C ALA A 191 -6.24 -6.30 0.38
N HIS A 192 -5.88 -5.00 0.37
CA HIS A 192 -5.53 -4.24 1.58
C HIS A 192 -6.71 -4.14 2.55
N GLU A 193 -7.87 -3.66 2.07
CA GLU A 193 -9.04 -3.50 2.92
C GLU A 193 -9.52 -4.83 3.52
N PHE A 194 -9.41 -5.93 2.79
CA PHE A 194 -9.74 -7.24 3.33
C PHE A 194 -8.77 -7.69 4.42
N GLY A 195 -7.52 -7.23 4.41
CA GLY A 195 -6.65 -7.41 5.56
C GLY A 195 -7.25 -6.82 6.84
N HIS A 196 -7.82 -5.61 6.76
CA HIS A 196 -8.57 -5.01 7.89
C HIS A 196 -9.83 -5.81 8.23
N SER A 197 -10.63 -6.21 7.24
CA SER A 197 -11.80 -7.09 7.44
C SER A 197 -11.44 -8.41 8.14
N LEU A 198 -10.17 -8.82 8.08
CA LEU A 198 -9.63 -10.02 8.69
C LEU A 198 -8.91 -9.79 10.03
N GLY A 199 -8.76 -8.56 10.49
CA GLY A 199 -8.15 -8.28 11.80
C GLY A 199 -6.75 -7.67 11.74
N LEU A 200 -6.21 -7.41 10.54
CA LEU A 200 -4.89 -6.79 10.39
C LEU A 200 -4.99 -5.27 10.59
N ALA A 201 -3.94 -4.72 11.20
CA ALA A 201 -3.73 -3.28 11.26
C ALA A 201 -2.77 -2.85 10.14
N HIS A 202 -2.60 -1.55 9.96
CA HIS A 202 -1.57 -1.05 9.05
C HIS A 202 -0.16 -1.49 9.49
N SER A 203 0.67 -1.83 8.50
CA SER A 203 2.09 -2.11 8.69
C SER A 203 2.92 -0.85 8.45
N SER A 204 4.02 -0.71 9.20
CA SER A 204 5.06 0.30 8.93
C SER A 204 6.06 -0.16 7.86
N ASP A 205 5.98 -1.40 7.38
CA ASP A 205 6.82 -1.88 6.29
C ASP A 205 6.32 -1.32 4.95
N PRO A 206 7.10 -0.47 4.24
CA PRO A 206 6.68 0.07 2.94
C PRO A 206 6.45 -1.01 1.87
N GLY A 207 7.00 -2.21 2.07
CA GLY A 207 6.80 -3.38 1.24
C GLY A 207 5.52 -4.16 1.48
N ALA A 208 4.87 -3.99 2.63
CA ALA A 208 3.67 -4.73 3.00
C ALA A 208 2.46 -4.28 2.18
N LEU A 209 1.54 -5.19 1.87
CA LEU A 209 0.23 -4.85 1.32
C LEU A 209 -0.53 -3.96 2.30
N MET A 210 -0.43 -4.25 3.60
CA MET A 210 -1.03 -3.46 4.69
C MET A 210 -0.34 -2.12 4.97
N TYR A 211 0.58 -1.65 4.11
CA TYR A 211 1.10 -0.28 4.22
C TYR A 211 -0.01 0.73 3.86
N PRO A 212 -0.23 1.82 4.62
CA PRO A 212 -1.42 2.66 4.44
C PRO A 212 -1.49 3.36 3.08
N ASN A 213 -0.33 3.79 2.57
CA ASN A 213 -0.28 4.59 1.34
C ASN A 213 -0.29 3.69 0.12
N TYR A 214 -1.15 4.04 -0.84
CA TYR A 214 -1.25 3.31 -2.10
C TYR A 214 0.05 3.41 -2.89
N ALA A 215 0.51 2.25 -3.36
CA ALA A 215 1.57 2.13 -4.34
C ALA A 215 1.20 1.02 -5.30
N PHE A 216 1.19 1.32 -6.60
CA PHE A 216 0.93 0.31 -7.61
C PHE A 216 2.03 -0.77 -7.59
N ARG A 217 1.59 -2.02 -7.69
CA ARG A 217 2.43 -3.22 -7.73
C ARG A 217 1.95 -4.07 -8.90
N GLU A 218 2.89 -4.62 -9.65
CA GLU A 218 2.57 -5.51 -10.76
C GLU A 218 1.69 -6.68 -10.28
N THR A 219 0.52 -6.85 -10.91
CA THR A 219 -0.54 -7.74 -10.43
C THR A 219 -0.48 -9.14 -11.05
N SER A 220 0.15 -9.29 -12.22
CA SER A 220 0.16 -10.56 -12.98
C SER A 220 0.72 -11.77 -12.22
N ASN A 221 1.67 -11.56 -11.32
CA ASN A 221 2.25 -12.59 -10.43
C ASN A 221 2.30 -12.09 -8.98
N TYR A 222 1.25 -11.38 -8.56
CA TYR A 222 1.22 -10.82 -7.22
C TYR A 222 1.20 -11.94 -6.16
N SER A 223 2.01 -11.75 -5.12
CA SER A 223 2.03 -12.58 -3.91
C SER A 223 2.05 -11.67 -2.70
N LEU A 224 1.45 -12.13 -1.60
CA LEU A 224 1.51 -11.40 -0.34
C LEU A 224 2.97 -11.24 0.09
N PRO A 225 3.41 -10.02 0.44
CA PRO A 225 4.67 -9.80 1.14
C PRO A 225 4.77 -10.59 2.45
N GLN A 226 6.00 -10.87 2.87
CA GLN A 226 6.23 -11.73 4.03
C GLN A 226 5.64 -11.15 5.33
N ASP A 227 5.68 -9.83 5.49
CA ASP A 227 5.06 -9.13 6.64
C ASP A 227 3.55 -9.40 6.74
N ASP A 228 2.85 -9.42 5.61
CA ASP A 228 1.40 -9.70 5.57
C ASP A 228 1.09 -11.18 5.82
N ILE A 229 1.94 -12.09 5.30
CA ILE A 229 1.84 -13.54 5.56
C ILE A 229 2.01 -13.82 7.07
N ASP A 230 3.05 -13.26 7.67
CA ASP A 230 3.32 -13.42 9.09
C ASP A 230 2.16 -12.86 9.94
N GLY A 231 1.62 -11.71 9.55
CA GLY A 231 0.48 -11.07 10.20
C GLY A 231 -0.79 -11.93 10.17
N ILE A 232 -1.20 -12.40 8.99
CA ILE A 232 -2.45 -13.18 8.88
C ILE A 232 -2.32 -14.55 9.57
N GLN A 233 -1.13 -15.16 9.50
CA GLN A 233 -0.84 -16.44 10.16
C GLN A 233 -0.79 -16.30 11.68
N ALA A 234 -0.36 -15.15 12.20
CA ALA A 234 -0.42 -14.89 13.65
C ALA A 234 -1.87 -14.85 14.17
N ILE A 235 -2.85 -14.48 13.33
CA ILE A 235 -4.27 -14.42 13.71
C ILE A 235 -4.95 -15.79 13.49
N TYR A 236 -4.82 -16.38 12.30
CA TYR A 236 -5.60 -17.55 11.89
C TYR A 236 -4.82 -18.86 11.87
N GLY A 237 -3.50 -18.82 11.97
CA GLY A 237 -2.61 -19.97 11.79
C GLY A 237 -2.23 -20.21 10.33
N LEU A 238 -1.41 -21.22 10.13
CA LEU A 238 -0.91 -21.65 8.82
C LEU A 238 -2.05 -22.20 7.94
N SER A 239 -1.91 -22.08 6.62
CA SER A 239 -2.81 -22.78 5.70
C SER A 239 -2.61 -24.29 5.79
N SER A 240 -3.62 -25.06 5.36
CA SER A 240 -3.55 -26.53 5.34
C SER A 240 -2.60 -27.08 4.29
N ASN A 241 -2.03 -26.23 3.42
CA ASN A 241 -1.07 -26.63 2.41
C ASN A 241 0.26 -27.07 3.06
N PRO A 242 0.85 -28.20 2.64
CA PRO A 242 2.10 -28.69 3.21
C PRO A 242 3.28 -27.76 2.92
N ILE A 243 3.21 -27.01 1.82
CA ILE A 243 4.16 -25.97 1.45
C ILE A 243 3.53 -24.64 1.82
N GLN A 244 4.09 -23.97 2.82
CA GLN A 244 3.65 -22.65 3.21
C GLN A 244 4.13 -21.61 2.19
N PRO A 245 3.30 -20.60 1.85
CA PRO A 245 3.71 -19.56 0.94
C PRO A 245 4.83 -18.73 1.56
N THR A 246 5.74 -18.26 0.70
CA THR A 246 6.76 -17.27 1.05
C THR A 246 6.55 -16.04 0.20
N GLY A 247 6.67 -14.87 0.83
CA GLY A 247 6.47 -13.58 0.19
C GLY A 247 7.77 -12.84 -0.09
N PRO A 248 7.74 -11.82 -0.98
CA PRO A 248 8.84 -10.86 -1.05
C PRO A 248 9.03 -10.17 0.30
N SER A 249 10.27 -9.96 0.70
CA SER A 249 10.65 -9.21 1.90
C SER A 249 11.22 -7.85 1.52
N THR A 250 10.99 -6.84 2.35
CA THR A 250 11.58 -5.51 2.14
C THR A 250 13.06 -5.52 2.53
N PRO A 251 13.97 -5.18 1.61
CA PRO A 251 15.39 -5.13 1.94
C PRO A 251 15.68 -4.02 2.95
N LYS A 252 16.52 -4.31 3.95
CA LYS A 252 16.89 -3.36 4.99
C LYS A 252 18.18 -2.62 4.59
N PRO A 253 18.18 -1.28 4.45
CA PRO A 253 19.33 -0.53 3.94
C PRO A 253 20.65 -0.71 4.70
N CYS A 254 20.57 -1.00 6.00
CA CYS A 254 21.72 -1.19 6.88
C CYS A 254 22.01 -2.66 7.20
N ASP A 255 21.37 -3.60 6.49
CA ASP A 255 21.69 -5.02 6.62
C ASP A 255 23.08 -5.29 6.03
N PRO A 256 24.04 -5.83 6.81
CA PRO A 256 25.38 -6.12 6.31
C PRO A 256 25.42 -7.19 5.21
N SER A 257 24.33 -7.95 5.04
CA SER A 257 24.17 -8.95 3.98
C SER A 257 23.48 -8.42 2.72
N LEU A 258 23.08 -7.14 2.70
CA LEU A 258 22.40 -6.52 1.56
C LEU A 258 23.28 -6.60 0.30
N THR A 259 22.71 -7.14 -0.76
CA THR A 259 23.26 -7.11 -2.12
C THR A 259 22.36 -6.28 -3.02
N PHE A 260 22.92 -5.77 -4.12
CA PHE A 260 22.18 -5.02 -5.13
C PHE A 260 22.18 -5.79 -6.44
N ASP A 261 21.05 -5.73 -7.15
CA ASP A 261 20.92 -6.39 -8.44
C ASP A 261 21.53 -5.53 -9.57
N ALA A 262 21.40 -4.19 -9.45
CA ALA A 262 22.05 -3.22 -10.35
C ALA A 262 22.31 -1.89 -9.64
N ILE A 263 23.29 -1.12 -10.14
CA ILE A 263 23.60 0.24 -9.67
C ILE A 263 23.90 1.10 -10.89
N THR A 264 23.32 2.31 -10.94
CA THR A 264 23.64 3.31 -11.97
C THR A 264 23.64 4.71 -11.37
N THR A 265 24.19 5.67 -12.10
CA THR A 265 23.96 7.08 -11.84
C THR A 265 22.72 7.58 -12.60
N LEU A 266 22.17 8.72 -12.17
CA LEU A 266 21.22 9.51 -12.95
C LEU A 266 21.30 10.97 -12.51
N ARG A 267 21.70 11.88 -13.41
CA ARG A 267 21.81 13.34 -13.13
C ARG A 267 22.61 13.66 -11.86
N GLY A 268 23.69 12.90 -11.62
CA GLY A 268 24.57 13.07 -10.46
C GLY A 268 24.11 12.38 -9.16
N GLU A 269 22.97 11.68 -9.20
CA GLU A 269 22.52 10.81 -8.11
C GLU A 269 22.96 9.37 -8.34
N ILE A 270 22.90 8.56 -7.29
CA ILE A 270 23.15 7.12 -7.37
C ILE A 270 21.85 6.38 -7.10
N LEU A 271 21.48 5.51 -8.04
CA LEU A 271 20.34 4.61 -7.93
C LEU A 271 20.84 3.19 -7.66
N PHE A 272 20.35 2.57 -6.59
CA PHE A 272 20.63 1.17 -6.24
C PHE A 272 19.35 0.35 -6.42
N PHE A 273 19.37 -0.70 -7.22
CA PHE A 273 18.20 -1.54 -7.49
C PHE A 273 18.28 -2.86 -6.74
N LYS A 274 17.16 -3.30 -6.15
CA LYS A 274 17.03 -4.60 -5.49
C LYS A 274 15.60 -5.11 -5.55
N ASP A 275 15.42 -6.29 -6.15
CA ASP A 275 14.15 -6.97 -6.33
C ASP A 275 13.13 -6.02 -6.99
N ARG A 276 12.15 -5.58 -6.22
CA ARG A 276 11.07 -4.66 -6.66
C ARG A 276 11.28 -3.21 -6.20
N TYR A 277 12.39 -2.93 -5.55
CA TYR A 277 12.74 -1.66 -4.94
C TYR A 277 13.92 -1.01 -5.66
N PHE A 278 14.01 0.30 -5.50
CA PHE A 278 15.25 1.01 -5.69
C PHE A 278 15.44 2.05 -4.59
N TRP A 279 16.69 2.38 -4.36
CA TRP A 279 17.10 3.47 -3.51
C TRP A 279 17.70 4.59 -4.33
N ARG A 280 17.36 5.82 -3.97
CA ARG A 280 17.95 7.03 -4.54
C ARG A 280 18.79 7.73 -3.48
N ARG A 281 20.06 7.96 -3.79
CA ARG A 281 20.97 8.75 -2.97
C ARG A 281 21.32 10.04 -3.70
N HIS A 282 20.75 11.15 -3.22
CA HIS A 282 21.13 12.48 -3.67
C HIS A 282 22.36 12.98 -2.88
N PRO A 283 23.36 13.61 -3.52
CA PRO A 283 24.59 14.05 -2.85
C PRO A 283 24.37 15.02 -1.67
N GLN A 284 23.26 15.75 -1.67
CA GLN A 284 22.96 16.75 -0.64
C GLN A 284 22.00 16.23 0.45
N LEU A 285 21.43 15.03 0.29
CA LEU A 285 20.53 14.43 1.27
C LEU A 285 21.29 13.44 2.16
N GLN A 286 21.01 13.47 3.46
CA GLN A 286 21.66 12.54 4.42
C GLN A 286 21.05 11.14 4.42
N ARG A 287 19.82 10.98 3.91
CA ARG A 287 19.14 9.69 3.86
C ARG A 287 19.02 9.19 2.43
N VAL A 288 18.90 7.88 2.35
CA VAL A 288 18.66 7.14 1.13
C VAL A 288 17.17 6.81 1.10
N GLU A 289 16.46 7.30 0.10
CA GLU A 289 15.01 7.08 -0.04
C GLU A 289 14.76 5.76 -0.78
N MET A 290 13.92 4.90 -0.22
CA MET A 290 13.50 3.65 -0.87
C MET A 290 12.13 3.84 -1.51
N ASN A 291 11.98 3.39 -2.76
CA ASN A 291 10.71 3.37 -3.45
C ASN A 291 10.55 2.07 -4.26
N PHE A 292 9.32 1.75 -4.66
CA PHE A 292 9.10 0.70 -5.66
C PHE A 292 9.51 1.19 -7.04
N ILE A 293 10.11 0.28 -7.83
CA ILE A 293 10.42 0.55 -9.23
C ILE A 293 9.14 0.90 -10.01
N SER A 294 8.04 0.20 -9.74
CA SER A 294 6.75 0.36 -10.40
C SER A 294 6.09 1.72 -10.17
N LEU A 295 6.49 2.50 -9.15
CA LEU A 295 5.98 3.85 -8.93
C LEU A 295 6.44 4.83 -10.00
N PHE A 296 7.69 4.67 -10.48
CA PHE A 296 8.29 5.54 -11.49
C PHE A 296 8.24 4.91 -12.88
N TRP A 297 8.27 3.58 -12.93
CA TRP A 297 8.32 2.82 -14.17
C TRP A 297 7.43 1.58 -14.08
N PRO A 298 6.09 1.73 -14.21
CA PRO A 298 5.13 0.63 -14.04
C PRO A 298 5.33 -0.54 -15.02
N SER A 299 5.91 -0.29 -16.19
CA SER A 299 6.16 -1.31 -17.22
C SER A 299 7.46 -2.09 -17.01
N LEU A 300 8.28 -1.69 -16.03
CA LEU A 300 9.52 -2.39 -15.76
C LEU A 300 9.27 -3.65 -14.94
N PRO A 301 9.98 -4.74 -15.27
CA PRO A 301 9.96 -5.94 -14.45
C PRO A 301 10.78 -5.75 -13.16
N THR A 302 10.49 -6.57 -12.15
CA THR A 302 11.30 -6.67 -10.92
C THR A 302 12.62 -7.42 -11.18
N GLY A 303 13.64 -7.26 -10.34
CA GLY A 303 14.91 -8.00 -10.44
C GLY A 303 15.77 -7.55 -11.61
N ILE A 304 16.03 -6.25 -11.72
CA ILE A 304 16.88 -5.65 -12.74
C ILE A 304 18.31 -6.16 -12.61
N GLN A 305 18.91 -6.67 -13.68
CA GLN A 305 20.22 -7.35 -13.65
C GLN A 305 21.40 -6.44 -13.98
N ALA A 306 21.17 -5.34 -14.68
CA ALA A 306 22.16 -4.29 -14.93
C ALA A 306 21.48 -2.96 -15.24
N ALA A 307 22.20 -1.86 -15.04
CA ALA A 307 21.73 -0.50 -15.29
C ALA A 307 22.88 0.37 -15.81
N TYR A 308 22.59 1.30 -16.72
CA TYR A 308 23.57 2.27 -17.24
C TYR A 308 22.90 3.60 -17.58
N GLU A 309 23.59 4.71 -17.29
CA GLU A 309 23.17 6.08 -17.65
C GLU A 309 23.79 6.54 -18.96
N ASP A 310 22.95 6.92 -19.90
CA ASP A 310 23.33 7.65 -21.10
C ASP A 310 23.23 9.16 -20.80
N PHE A 311 24.35 9.74 -20.37
CA PHE A 311 24.42 11.16 -20.01
C PHE A 311 24.09 12.10 -21.18
N ASP A 312 24.48 11.73 -22.40
CA ASP A 312 24.27 12.57 -23.58
C ASP A 312 22.80 12.68 -23.95
N ARG A 313 22.03 11.63 -23.66
CA ARG A 313 20.60 11.56 -23.96
C ARG A 313 19.71 11.79 -22.75
N ASP A 314 20.29 11.91 -21.56
CA ASP A 314 19.58 12.07 -20.29
C ASP A 314 18.59 10.91 -20.04
N LEU A 315 19.09 9.68 -20.18
CA LEU A 315 18.33 8.43 -20.08
C LEU A 315 19.03 7.39 -19.22
N ILE A 316 18.25 6.46 -18.67
CA ILE A 316 18.78 5.21 -18.14
C ILE A 316 18.32 4.02 -18.98
N PHE A 317 19.22 3.05 -19.12
CA PHE A 317 18.96 1.75 -19.69
C PHE A 317 19.00 0.72 -18.58
N LEU A 318 17.90 0.00 -18.41
CA LEU A 318 17.77 -1.08 -17.44
C LEU A 318 17.67 -2.40 -18.19
N PHE A 319 18.42 -3.40 -17.73
CA PHE A 319 18.53 -4.68 -18.39
C PHE A 319 17.96 -5.77 -17.49
N LYS A 320 17.05 -6.56 -18.06
CA LYS A 320 16.55 -7.78 -17.43
C LYS A 320 16.28 -8.81 -18.50
N ASP A 321 16.68 -10.04 -18.24
CA ASP A 321 16.54 -11.20 -19.11
C ASP A 321 17.33 -11.07 -20.42
N MET A 322 17.54 -12.21 -21.06
CA MET A 322 18.23 -12.30 -22.34
C MET A 322 17.26 -12.75 -23.43
N ILE A 323 17.18 -12.02 -24.54
CA ILE A 323 16.42 -12.46 -25.72
C ILE A 323 17.39 -13.20 -26.65
N THR A 324 17.05 -14.43 -27.01
CA THR A 324 17.66 -15.12 -28.15
C THR A 324 17.01 -14.62 -29.43
N LYS A 325 17.77 -13.93 -30.29
CA LYS A 325 17.31 -13.67 -31.67
C LYS A 325 17.65 -14.90 -32.53
N ASP A 326 16.62 -15.54 -33.07
CA ASP A 326 16.76 -16.66 -33.99
C ASP A 326 17.14 -16.13 -35.38
N ASN A 327 18.43 -15.85 -35.59
CA ASN A 327 19.00 -15.47 -36.89
C ASN A 327 20.46 -15.93 -36.96
N SER A 328 20.68 -17.22 -37.32
CA SER A 328 21.92 -17.89 -37.77
C SER A 328 23.25 -17.67 -37.01
N TRP A 329 23.25 -16.84 -35.99
CA TRP A 329 24.26 -16.61 -34.98
C TRP A 329 23.45 -16.44 -33.70
N ASN A 330 23.60 -17.33 -32.73
CA ASN A 330 22.95 -17.22 -31.42
C ASN A 330 23.50 -15.99 -30.68
N GLN A 331 23.06 -14.80 -31.08
CA GLN A 331 23.41 -13.54 -30.45
C GLN A 331 22.39 -13.31 -29.35
N VAL A 332 22.88 -13.48 -28.13
CA VAL A 332 22.11 -13.26 -26.92
C VAL A 332 22.17 -11.77 -26.60
N ILE A 333 21.05 -11.06 -26.72
CA ILE A 333 20.99 -9.62 -26.48
C ILE A 333 20.15 -9.37 -25.22
N PRO A 334 20.68 -8.67 -24.20
CA PRO A 334 19.91 -8.23 -23.04
C PRO A 334 18.68 -7.42 -23.47
N LYS A 335 17.51 -7.67 -22.87
CA LYS A 335 16.34 -6.80 -23.13
C LYS A 335 16.59 -5.47 -22.41
N ALA A 336 16.80 -4.42 -23.19
CA ALA A 336 17.01 -3.07 -22.69
C ALA A 336 15.66 -2.35 -22.59
N TYR A 337 15.40 -1.77 -21.42
CA TYR A 337 14.30 -0.87 -21.18
C TYR A 337 14.86 0.55 -21.09
N GLN A 338 14.44 1.39 -22.03
CA GLN A 338 14.74 2.82 -22.00
C GLN A 338 13.64 3.51 -21.23
N VAL A 339 14.00 4.23 -20.17
CA VAL A 339 13.02 5.01 -19.41
C VAL A 339 13.55 6.43 -19.16
N PRO A 340 12.71 7.47 -19.36
CA PRO A 340 13.05 8.81 -18.94
C PRO A 340 12.98 8.90 -17.41
N PHE A 341 13.64 9.91 -16.84
CA PHE A 341 13.46 10.26 -15.44
C PHE A 341 12.03 10.79 -15.20
N GLN A 342 11.39 10.33 -14.12
CA GLN A 342 10.13 10.87 -13.62
C GLN A 342 10.38 11.48 -12.24
N GLU A 343 9.95 12.74 -12.05
CA GLU A 343 10.10 13.50 -10.80
C GLU A 343 9.15 13.01 -9.71
#